data_AF-A0A833HJU6-F1
#
_entry.id   AF-A0A833HJU6-F1
#
_cell.length_a   1.000
_cell.length_b   1.000
_cell.length_c   1.000
_cell.angle_alpha   90.00
_cell.angle_beta   90.00
_cell.angle_gamma   90.00
#
_symmetry.space_group_name_H-M   'P 1'
#
loop_
_entity.id
_entity.type
_entity.pdbx_description
1 polymer ?
#
loop_
_entity_poly.entity_id
_entity_poly.type
_entity_poly.pdbx_seq_one_letter_code
_entity_poly.pdbx_strand_id
1 'polypeptide(L)'
;MRLFRIARLAAGCFLFCRKADFEAVGGFDEALYASEEIPLSRALGRRGRFVVLRQAVVTSGRKFRSHPAASQLRTLLSLVIAPRRGVRSRRRLGLWYDGSREPADPSPAPPR
;
A
#
# COMPACT_ATOMS: atom_id res chain seq x y z
N MET A 1 -2.10 14.66 -1.66
CA MET A 1 -1.97 13.73 -2.81
C MET A 1 -2.25 14.41 -4.19
N ARG A 2 -1.48 15.43 -4.57
CA ARG A 2 -1.54 16.01 -5.94
C ARG A 2 -0.53 15.35 -6.89
N LEU A 3 0.66 15.04 -6.39
CA LEU A 3 1.75 14.43 -7.16
C LEU A 3 1.36 13.09 -7.83
N PHE A 4 0.80 12.14 -7.08
CA PHE A 4 0.36 10.84 -7.64
C PHE A 4 -0.69 10.97 -8.74
N ARG A 5 -1.54 12.00 -8.67
CA ARG A 5 -2.59 12.28 -9.66
C ARG A 5 -2.02 12.84 -10.95
N ILE A 6 -1.05 13.75 -10.83
CA ILE A 6 -0.30 14.30 -11.96
C ILE A 6 0.51 13.19 -12.63
N ALA A 7 1.19 12.37 -11.84
CA ALA A 7 1.98 11.23 -12.32
C ALA A 7 1.13 10.05 -12.81
N ARG A 8 -0.19 10.06 -12.57
CA ARG A 8 -1.14 8.97 -12.87
C ARG A 8 -0.68 7.62 -12.30
N LEU A 9 -0.16 7.64 -11.08
CA LEU A 9 0.32 6.46 -10.38
C LEU A 9 -0.67 6.06 -9.30
N ALA A 10 -0.96 4.75 -9.23
CA ALA A 10 -1.63 4.19 -8.07
C ALA A 10 -0.68 4.22 -6.87
N ALA A 11 -1.21 4.49 -5.68
CA ALA A 11 -0.45 4.51 -4.44
C ALA A 11 -1.34 4.04 -3.29
N GLY A 12 -1.16 2.78 -2.88
CA GLY A 12 -1.78 2.16 -1.71
C GLY A 12 -3.32 2.14 -1.72
N CYS A 13 -3.95 2.28 -2.88
CA CYS A 13 -5.39 2.39 -3.04
C CYS A 13 -5.94 1.32 -3.99
N PHE A 14 -7.26 1.11 -3.96
CA PHE A 14 -7.93 0.19 -4.88
C PHE A 14 -7.62 0.55 -6.34
N LEU A 15 -7.27 -0.46 -7.15
CA LEU A 15 -7.01 -0.35 -8.57
C LEU A 15 -8.01 -1.22 -9.33
N PHE A 16 -8.60 -0.66 -10.37
CA PHE A 16 -9.53 -1.36 -11.25
C PHE A 16 -9.02 -1.30 -12.68
N CYS A 17 -9.04 -2.44 -13.37
CA CYS A 17 -8.72 -2.54 -14.79
C CYS A 17 -9.46 -3.74 -15.39
N ARG A 18 -9.54 -3.79 -16.73
CA ARG A 18 -10.08 -4.97 -17.42
C ARG A 18 -9.11 -6.14 -17.23
N LYS A 19 -9.66 -7.35 -17.03
CA LYS A 19 -8.87 -8.59 -16.90
C LYS A 19 -7.84 -8.76 -18.02
N ALA A 20 -8.27 -8.58 -19.27
CA ALA A 20 -7.39 -8.71 -20.44
C ALA A 20 -6.20 -7.73 -20.42
N ASP A 21 -6.38 -6.51 -19.90
CA ASP A 21 -5.30 -5.53 -19.80
C ASP A 21 -4.34 -5.86 -18.66
N PHE A 22 -4.84 -6.41 -17.54
CA PHE A 22 -4.02 -6.89 -16.43
C PHE A 22 -3.12 -8.05 -16.86
N GLU A 23 -3.69 -9.03 -17.56
CA GLU A 23 -2.94 -10.18 -18.08
C GLU A 23 -1.92 -9.73 -19.14
N ALA A 24 -2.30 -8.81 -20.03
CA ALA A 24 -1.40 -8.29 -21.07
C ALA A 24 -0.20 -7.50 -20.53
N VAL A 25 -0.27 -6.95 -19.32
CA VAL A 25 0.87 -6.27 -18.68
C VAL A 25 1.67 -7.17 -17.74
N GLY A 26 1.30 -8.45 -17.61
CA GLY A 26 1.98 -9.44 -16.77
C GLY A 26 1.58 -9.42 -15.30
N GLY A 27 0.48 -8.76 -14.95
CA GLY A 27 -0.05 -8.74 -13.57
C GLY A 27 0.82 -7.99 -12.56
N PHE A 28 0.74 -8.42 -11.29
CA PHE A 28 1.57 -7.85 -10.20
C PHE A 28 2.97 -8.48 -10.20
N ASP A 29 3.98 -7.66 -9.93
CA ASP A 29 5.34 -8.15 -9.71
C ASP A 29 5.46 -8.70 -8.28
N GLU A 30 5.40 -10.03 -8.14
CA GLU A 30 5.50 -10.74 -6.86
C GLU A 30 6.84 -10.53 -6.13
N ALA A 31 7.87 -9.99 -6.81
CA ALA A 31 9.12 -9.62 -6.14
C ALA A 31 8.99 -8.34 -5.30
N LEU A 32 7.93 -7.55 -5.50
CA LEU A 32 7.63 -6.36 -4.74
C LEU A 32 6.64 -6.70 -3.62
N TYR A 33 7.06 -6.52 -2.38
CA TYR A 33 6.22 -6.64 -1.18
C TYR A 33 5.50 -5.33 -0.82
N ALA A 34 5.83 -4.23 -1.50
CA ALA A 34 5.17 -2.94 -1.34
C ALA A 34 5.31 -2.12 -2.64
N SER A 35 4.38 -1.20 -2.88
CA SER A 35 4.37 -0.35 -4.08
C SER A 35 4.31 -1.12 -5.41
N GLU A 36 3.83 -2.36 -5.40
CA GLU A 36 3.56 -3.19 -6.59
C GLU A 36 2.55 -2.54 -7.54
N GLU A 37 1.68 -1.68 -7.02
CA GLU A 37 0.70 -0.93 -7.79
C GLU A 37 1.32 0.16 -8.69
N ILE A 38 2.54 0.63 -8.38
CA ILE A 38 3.24 1.65 -9.16
C ILE A 38 3.67 1.12 -10.53
N PRO A 39 4.45 0.02 -10.65
CA PRO A 39 4.80 -0.53 -11.95
C PRO A 39 3.56 -0.99 -12.72
N LEU A 40 2.55 -1.56 -12.05
CA LEU A 40 1.30 -1.96 -12.70
C LEU A 40 0.57 -0.75 -13.32
N SER A 41 0.34 0.32 -12.55
CA SER A 41 -0.33 1.53 -13.08
C SER A 41 0.44 2.20 -14.22
N ARG A 42 1.79 2.17 -14.18
CA ARG A 42 2.63 2.61 -15.31
C ARG A 42 2.44 1.74 -16.55
N ALA A 43 2.43 0.41 -16.38
CA ALA A 43 2.25 -0.51 -17.49
C ALA A 43 0.86 -0.36 -18.15
N LEU A 44 -0.20 -0.25 -17.33
CA LEU A 44 -1.55 0.05 -17.81
C LEU A 44 -1.63 1.42 -18.48
N GLY A 45 -0.94 2.43 -17.94
CA GLY A 45 -0.84 3.77 -18.52
C GLY A 45 -0.19 3.80 -19.91
N ARG A 46 0.69 2.85 -20.23
CA ARG A 46 1.27 2.69 -21.58
C ARG A 46 0.29 2.08 -22.58
N ARG A 47 -0.75 1.37 -22.12
CA ARG A 47 -1.80 0.77 -22.96
C ARG A 47 -3.00 1.69 -23.16
N GLY A 48 -3.16 2.70 -22.32
CA GLY A 48 -4.26 3.64 -22.40
C GLY A 48 -4.33 4.60 -21.22
N ARG A 49 -5.37 5.44 -21.19
CA ARG A 49 -5.53 6.49 -20.17
C ARG A 49 -5.83 5.88 -18.79
N PHE A 50 -4.82 5.81 -17.92
CA PHE A 50 -4.98 5.37 -16.52
C PHE A 50 -5.41 6.51 -15.59
N VAL A 51 -6.61 6.50 -15.00
CA VAL A 51 -7.15 7.64 -14.23
C VAL A 51 -7.04 7.41 -12.72
N VAL A 52 -6.56 8.42 -11.99
CA VAL A 52 -6.62 8.46 -10.51
C VAL A 52 -7.80 9.33 -10.08
N LEU A 53 -8.72 8.76 -9.31
CA LEU A 53 -9.93 9.44 -8.84
C LEU A 53 -9.59 10.57 -7.85
N ARG A 54 -10.46 11.59 -7.78
CA ARG A 54 -10.25 12.74 -6.87
C ARG A 54 -10.67 12.42 -5.44
N GLN A 55 -11.59 11.47 -5.29
CA GLN A 55 -12.21 11.04 -4.05
C GLN A 55 -11.16 10.31 -3.20
N ALA A 56 -11.01 10.75 -1.96
CA ALA A 56 -10.18 10.05 -0.99
C ALA A 56 -11.04 9.04 -0.24
N VAL A 57 -10.51 7.83 -0.07
CA VAL A 57 -11.09 6.84 0.84
C VAL A 57 -10.44 7.07 2.20
N VAL A 58 -11.24 7.53 3.18
CA VAL A 58 -10.79 7.65 4.56
C VAL A 58 -10.87 6.27 5.19
N THR A 59 -9.74 5.74 5.64
CA THR A 59 -9.68 4.46 6.35
C THR A 59 -9.36 4.70 7.83
N SER A 60 -9.79 3.77 8.68
CA SER A 60 -9.50 3.83 10.11
C SER A 60 -7.98 3.76 10.36
N GLY A 61 -7.46 4.61 11.25
CA GLY A 61 -6.04 4.61 11.65
C GLY A 61 -5.56 3.40 12.48
N ARG A 62 -6.31 2.29 12.52
CA ARG A 62 -6.01 1.09 13.33
C ARG A 62 -4.57 0.60 13.17
N LYS A 63 -4.07 0.58 11.94
CA LYS A 63 -2.72 0.11 11.60
C LYS A 63 -1.60 1.05 12.09
N PHE A 64 -1.93 2.30 12.40
CA PHE A 64 -0.99 3.25 12.98
C PHE A 64 -1.03 3.27 14.51
N ARG A 65 -2.05 2.69 15.15
CA ARG A 65 -2.14 2.62 16.62
C ARG A 65 -1.46 1.39 17.20
N SER A 66 -1.24 0.35 16.39
CA SER A 66 -0.52 -0.87 16.80
C SER A 66 1.01 -0.69 16.87
N HIS A 67 1.55 0.43 16.37
CA HIS A 67 3.00 0.63 16.27
C HIS A 67 3.44 2.02 16.77
N PRO A 68 4.52 2.10 17.59
CA PRO A 68 5.10 3.37 18.00
C PRO A 68 5.43 4.27 16.80
N ALA A 69 5.18 5.58 16.90
CA ALA A 69 5.44 6.52 15.80
C ALA A 69 6.88 6.44 15.25
N ALA A 70 7.86 6.10 16.10
CA ALA A 70 9.25 5.89 15.71
C ALA A 70 9.46 4.70 14.75
N SER A 71 8.74 3.58 14.92
CA SER A 71 8.87 2.46 13.99
C SER A 71 8.25 2.77 12.63
N GLN A 72 7.13 3.50 12.62
CA GLN A 72 6.51 4.02 11.40
C GLN A 72 7.43 4.95 10.63
N LEU A 73 8.09 5.89 11.34
CA LEU A 73 9.03 6.83 10.74
C LEU A 73 10.26 6.13 10.15
N ARG A 74 10.82 5.12 10.84
CA ARG A 74 11.92 4.31 10.29
C ARG A 74 11.52 3.54 9.04
N THR A 75 10.33 2.95 9.02
CA THR A 75 9.82 2.25 7.84
C THR A 75 9.65 3.24 6.68
N LEU A 76 9.08 4.41 6.93
CA LEU A 76 8.97 5.49 5.94
C LEU A 76 10.34 5.94 5.43
N LEU A 77 11.31 6.17 6.33
CA LEU A 77 12.69 6.53 5.97
C LEU A 77 13.35 5.45 5.12
N SER A 78 13.17 4.18 5.46
CA SER A 78 13.75 3.05 4.71
C SER A 78 13.20 2.95 3.28
N LEU A 79 11.92 3.29 3.09
CA LEU A 79 11.27 3.37 1.78
C LEU A 79 11.77 4.57 0.96
N VAL A 80 12.13 5.67 1.61
CA VAL A 80 12.70 6.87 0.96
C VAL A 80 14.18 6.69 0.62
N ILE A 81 14.99 6.18 1.54
CA ILE A 81 16.46 6.05 1.41
C ILE A 81 16.85 4.88 0.50
N ALA A 82 16.13 3.76 0.58
CA ALA A 82 16.45 2.56 -0.18
C ALA A 82 15.20 1.94 -0.82
N PRO A 83 14.49 2.68 -1.70
CA PRO A 83 13.18 2.29 -2.23
C PRO A 83 13.20 0.87 -2.78
N ARG A 84 14.12 0.56 -3.71
CA ARG A 84 14.25 -0.76 -4.35
C ARG A 84 14.51 -1.92 -3.37
N ARG A 85 15.23 -1.70 -2.28
CA ARG A 85 15.57 -2.74 -1.28
C ARG A 85 14.55 -2.80 -0.13
N GLY A 86 13.81 -1.72 0.10
CA GLY A 86 12.73 -1.61 1.07
C GLY A 86 11.48 -2.32 0.58
N VAL A 87 11.03 -2.01 -0.64
CA VAL A 87 9.85 -2.67 -1.24
C VAL A 87 10.05 -4.15 -1.55
N ARG A 88 11.29 -4.62 -1.75
CA ARG A 88 11.60 -6.04 -2.03
C ARG A 88 11.92 -6.88 -0.79
N SER A 89 11.82 -6.32 0.42
CA SER A 89 12.22 -7.02 1.64
C SER A 89 11.10 -7.01 2.67
N ARG A 90 10.40 -8.15 2.80
CA ARG A 90 9.39 -8.41 3.83
C ARG A 90 9.89 -8.07 5.25
N ARG A 91 11.17 -8.36 5.55
CA ARG A 91 11.81 -8.08 6.85
C ARG A 91 11.89 -6.59 7.20
N ARG A 92 11.93 -5.70 6.21
CA ARG A 92 11.98 -4.24 6.42
C ARG A 92 10.59 -3.59 6.47
N LEU A 93 9.55 -4.33 6.10
CA LEU A 93 8.14 -3.91 6.14
C LEU A 93 7.44 -4.38 7.42
N GLY A 94 8.17 -4.40 8.55
CA GLY A 94 7.64 -4.84 9.86
C GLY A 94 6.30 -4.17 10.22
N LEU A 95 6.14 -2.88 9.90
CA LEU A 95 4.88 -2.14 10.06
C LEU A 95 3.65 -2.83 9.43
N TRP A 96 3.84 -3.54 8.31
CA TRP A 96 2.76 -4.23 7.60
C TRP A 96 2.71 -5.73 7.88
N TYR A 97 3.84 -6.35 8.26
CA TYR A 97 4.00 -7.80 8.29
C TYR A 97 4.46 -8.38 9.64
N ASP A 98 4.67 -7.58 10.69
CA ASP A 98 5.07 -8.10 12.01
C ASP A 98 3.92 -8.76 12.80
N GLY A 99 2.69 -8.65 12.30
CA GLY A 99 1.51 -9.32 12.88
C GLY A 99 0.96 -8.68 14.14
N SER A 100 1.53 -7.56 14.62
CA SER A 100 1.03 -6.85 15.81
C SER A 100 -0.36 -6.29 15.54
N ARG A 101 -1.31 -6.65 16.41
CA ARG A 101 -2.69 -6.14 16.37
C ARG A 101 -2.87 -5.10 17.45
N GLU A 102 -3.80 -4.17 17.22
CA GLU A 102 -4.27 -3.28 18.28
C GLU A 102 -4.75 -4.16 19.45
N PRO A 103 -4.35 -3.88 20.70
CA PRO A 103 -4.88 -4.61 21.85
C PRO A 103 -6.40 -4.49 21.82
N ALA A 104 -7.08 -5.62 22.03
CA ALA A 104 -8.54 -5.66 22.02
C ALA A 104 -9.08 -4.64 23.03
N ASP A 105 -10.04 -3.83 22.59
CA ASP A 105 -10.86 -3.03 23.50
C ASP A 105 -11.49 -3.98 24.54
N PRO A 106 -11.45 -3.71 25.85
CA PRO A 106 -12.09 -4.57 26.83
C PRO A 106 -13.61 -4.49 26.62
N SER A 107 -14.14 -5.32 25.73
CA SER A 107 -15.56 -5.51 25.59
C SER A 107 -16.10 -6.02 26.92
N PRO A 108 -17.15 -5.41 27.50
CA PRO A 108 -17.75 -5.93 28.71
C PRO A 108 -18.21 -7.37 28.46
N ALA A 109 -17.95 -8.25 29.43
CA ALA A 109 -18.30 -9.65 29.36
C ALA A 109 -19.81 -9.81 29.08
N PRO A 110 -20.22 -10.81 28.26
CA PRO A 110 -21.63 -11.05 28.03
C PRO A 110 -22.34 -11.36 29.36
N PRO A 111 -23.57 -10.87 29.57
CA PRO A 111 -24.34 -11.19 30.77
C PRO A 111 -24.58 -12.71 30.83
N ARG A 112 -24.41 -13.28 32.03
CA ARG A 112 -24.68 -14.70 32.32
C ARG A 112 -26.15 -15.03 32.21
#